data_AF-A0A3S2Y409-F1
#
_entry.id   AF-A0A3S2Y409-F1
#
_cell.length_a   1.000
_cell.length_b   1.000
_cell.length_c   1.000
_cell.angle_alpha   90.00
_cell.angle_beta   90.00
_cell.angle_gamma   90.00
#
_symmetry.space_group_name_H-M   'P 1'
#
loop_
_entity.id
_entity.type
_entity.pdbx_description
1 polymer ?
#
loop_
_entity_poly.entity_id
_entity_poly.type
_entity_poly.pdbx_seq_one_letter_code
_entity_poly.pdbx_strand_id
1 'polypeptide(L)'
;MERKMRDYEKLPVYQKAQELFDLVEVIAEALKEDDMKESLAAQMISNAALIQAKIAGAEGGGLYSLRMQNAVLIKLAAQDMFNAVSFASMVNINEEDYVQLMREKVDEFRLEFIDWIRGFDKSYDIPDNWAIRFDTSTPEQEKLEELMFDEERFFEDFEDEEEGFNEDGFEGDDDEEDDDEDKLK
;
A
#
# COMPACT_ATOMS: atom_id res chain seq x y z
N MET A 1 -14.93 11.68 30.12
CA MET A 1 -14.33 10.41 30.61
C MET A 1 -13.01 10.27 29.87
N GLU A 2 -11.88 10.37 30.54
CA GLU A 2 -10.58 10.08 29.92
C GLU A 2 -10.55 8.58 29.58
N ARG A 3 -10.48 8.27 28.28
CA ARG A 3 -10.30 6.89 27.81
C ARG A 3 -8.91 6.44 28.24
N LYS A 4 -8.85 5.46 29.15
CA LYS A 4 -7.59 4.82 29.53
C LYS A 4 -6.98 4.17 28.29
N MET A 5 -5.74 4.52 27.96
CA MET A 5 -5.01 3.90 26.86
C MET A 5 -4.88 2.39 27.10
N ARG A 6 -5.20 1.62 26.06
CA ARG A 6 -5.03 0.16 26.02
C ARG A 6 -3.54 -0.15 25.85
N ASP A 7 -3.10 -1.32 26.30
CA ASP A 7 -1.66 -1.62 26.34
C ASP A 7 -1.04 -1.70 24.95
N TYR A 8 -1.78 -2.19 23.96
CA TYR A 8 -1.32 -2.19 22.57
C TYR A 8 -1.19 -0.79 21.97
N GLU A 9 -1.88 0.22 22.50
CA GLU A 9 -1.78 1.61 22.00
C GLU A 9 -0.42 2.24 22.34
N LYS A 10 0.33 1.61 23.25
CA LYS A 10 1.68 2.02 23.64
C LYS A 10 2.77 1.35 22.80
N LEU A 11 2.41 0.38 21.95
CA LEU A 11 3.38 -0.30 21.10
C LEU A 11 3.92 0.67 20.04
N PRO A 12 5.24 0.65 19.77
CA PRO A 12 5.84 1.48 18.72
C PRO A 12 5.16 1.32 17.36
N VAL A 13 4.87 0.09 16.94
CA VAL A 13 4.14 -0.21 15.69
C VAL A 13 2.75 0.43 15.64
N TYR A 14 2.05 0.51 16.78
CA TYR A 14 0.74 1.16 16.84
C TYR A 14 0.86 2.68 16.74
N GLN A 15 1.86 3.27 17.39
CA GLN A 15 2.12 4.70 17.30
C GLN A 15 2.45 5.11 15.85
N LYS A 16 3.28 4.31 15.16
CA LYS A 16 3.53 4.51 13.72
C LYS A 16 2.30 4.32 12.85
N ALA A 17 1.44 3.35 13.18
CA ALA A 17 0.15 3.22 12.50
C ALA A 17 -0.78 4.43 12.74
N GLN A 18 -0.71 5.07 13.91
CA GLN A 18 -1.44 6.32 14.17
C GLN A 18 -0.89 7.48 13.35
N GLU A 19 0.43 7.63 13.24
CA GLU A 19 1.04 8.65 12.38
C GLU A 19 0.61 8.49 10.90
N LEU A 20 0.52 7.25 10.42
CA LEU A 20 -0.01 6.96 9.08
C LEU A 20 -1.49 7.36 8.94
N PHE A 21 -2.31 7.03 9.94
CA PHE A 21 -3.73 7.38 9.94
C PHE A 21 -3.93 8.90 9.91
N ASP A 22 -3.21 9.63 10.75
CA ASP A 22 -3.29 11.09 10.84
C ASP A 22 -2.89 11.75 9.50
N LEU A 23 -1.84 11.26 8.85
CA LEU A 23 -1.42 11.74 7.53
C LEU A 23 -2.49 11.45 6.46
N VAL A 24 -3.06 10.24 6.48
CA VAL A 24 -4.14 9.87 5.55
C VAL A 24 -5.38 10.73 5.77
N GLU A 25 -5.75 11.08 6.99
CA GLU A 25 -6.87 11.98 7.24
C GLU A 25 -6.65 13.35 6.61
N VAL A 26 -5.44 13.91 6.73
CA VAL A 26 -5.07 15.19 6.11
C VAL A 26 -5.16 15.10 4.58
N ILE A 27 -4.59 14.03 3.98
CA ILE A 27 -4.67 13.82 2.52
C ILE A 27 -6.13 13.67 2.08
N ALA A 28 -6.90 12.84 2.79
CA ALA A 28 -8.29 12.59 2.48
C ALA A 28 -9.17 13.84 2.59
N GLU A 29 -8.86 14.75 3.51
CA GLU A 29 -9.54 16.05 3.64
C GLU A 29 -9.31 16.95 2.42
N ALA A 30 -8.11 16.94 1.84
CA ALA A 30 -7.82 17.68 0.61
C ALA A 30 -8.58 17.15 -0.62
N LEU A 31 -9.07 15.91 -0.57
CA LEU A 31 -9.72 15.22 -1.70
C LEU A 31 -11.24 15.41 -1.78
N LYS A 32 -11.92 16.02 -0.80
CA LYS A 32 -13.39 15.98 -0.61
C LYS A 32 -14.26 16.78 -1.61
N GLU A 33 -13.75 17.10 -2.79
CA GLU A 33 -14.45 18.00 -3.74
C GLU A 33 -15.32 17.29 -4.79
N ASP A 34 -15.13 15.99 -5.02
CA ASP A 34 -15.79 15.21 -6.09
C ASP A 34 -16.09 13.77 -5.63
N ASP A 35 -17.21 13.19 -6.09
CA ASP A 35 -17.68 11.84 -5.71
C ASP A 35 -16.62 10.74 -5.95
N MET A 36 -15.84 10.83 -7.04
CA MET A 36 -14.77 9.85 -7.31
C MET A 36 -13.60 10.02 -6.33
N LYS A 37 -13.27 11.26 -5.99
CA LYS A 37 -12.21 11.57 -5.03
C LYS A 37 -12.61 11.17 -3.60
N GLU A 38 -13.89 11.28 -3.26
CA GLU A 38 -14.44 10.83 -1.98
C GLU A 38 -14.31 9.31 -1.81
N SER A 39 -14.58 8.53 -2.86
CA SER A 39 -14.36 7.08 -2.85
C SER A 39 -12.90 6.71 -2.58
N LEU A 40 -11.97 7.41 -3.26
CA LEU A 40 -10.53 7.19 -3.08
C LEU A 40 -10.07 7.57 -1.66
N ALA A 41 -10.54 8.70 -1.14
CA ALA A 41 -10.29 9.14 0.22
C ALA A 41 -10.82 8.14 1.27
N ALA A 42 -12.03 7.61 1.06
CA ALA A 42 -12.62 6.59 1.92
C ALA A 42 -11.81 5.29 1.90
N GLN A 43 -11.27 4.88 0.75
CA GLN A 43 -10.40 3.72 0.63
C GLN A 43 -9.11 3.91 1.45
N MET A 44 -8.46 5.07 1.34
CA MET A 44 -7.24 5.38 2.10
C MET A 44 -7.50 5.31 3.61
N ILE A 45 -8.54 5.99 4.09
CA ILE A 45 -8.91 6.01 5.52
C ILE A 45 -9.23 4.61 6.02
N SER A 46 -10.00 3.84 5.23
CA SER A 46 -10.38 2.47 5.58
C SER A 46 -9.15 1.58 5.75
N ASN A 47 -8.17 1.68 4.85
CA ASN A 47 -6.93 0.90 4.94
C ASN A 47 -6.08 1.32 6.15
N ALA A 48 -5.94 2.62 6.41
CA ALA A 48 -5.22 3.12 7.58
C ALA A 48 -5.87 2.66 8.90
N ALA A 49 -7.20 2.73 9.00
CA ALA A 49 -7.95 2.23 10.15
C ALA A 49 -7.82 0.71 10.31
N LEU A 50 -7.78 -0.03 9.20
CA LEU A 50 -7.62 -1.48 9.19
C LEU A 50 -6.27 -1.88 9.81
N ILE A 51 -5.18 -1.18 9.49
CA ILE A 51 -3.86 -1.42 10.11
C ILE A 51 -3.96 -1.39 11.64
N GLN A 52 -4.53 -0.31 12.19
CA GLN A 52 -4.68 -0.14 13.64
C GLN A 52 -5.56 -1.23 14.26
N ALA A 53 -6.67 -1.57 13.59
CA ALA A 53 -7.60 -2.60 14.05
C ALA A 53 -6.95 -3.98 14.09
N LYS A 54 -6.08 -4.30 13.12
CA LYS A 54 -5.38 -5.58 13.06
C LYS A 54 -4.22 -5.68 14.05
N ILE A 55 -3.54 -4.57 14.36
CA ILE A 55 -2.58 -4.53 15.47
C ILE A 55 -3.31 -4.83 16.78
N ALA A 56 -4.43 -4.14 17.04
CA ALA A 56 -5.26 -4.40 18.21
C ALA A 56 -5.75 -5.86 18.28
N GLY A 57 -6.15 -6.43 17.15
CA GLY A 57 -6.59 -7.82 17.05
C GLY A 57 -5.47 -8.83 17.33
N ALA A 58 -4.26 -8.57 16.84
CA ALA A 58 -3.08 -9.39 17.11
C ALA A 58 -2.64 -9.33 18.58
N GLU A 59 -2.88 -8.23 19.28
CA GLU A 59 -2.59 -8.10 20.72
C GLU A 59 -3.73 -8.63 21.61
N GLY A 60 -4.91 -8.88 21.04
CA GLY A 60 -6.05 -9.47 21.74
C GLY A 60 -5.92 -10.97 22.00
N GLY A 61 -4.99 -11.66 21.34
CA GLY A 61 -4.75 -13.10 21.48
C GLY A 61 -3.29 -13.47 21.23
N GLY A 62 -2.76 -14.47 21.95
CA GLY A 62 -1.34 -14.82 21.89
C GLY A 62 -0.93 -15.77 20.76
N LEU A 63 -1.90 -16.43 20.10
CA LEU A 63 -1.62 -17.51 19.15
C LEU A 63 -0.82 -17.02 17.95
N TYR A 64 0.35 -17.63 17.72
CA TYR A 64 1.28 -17.24 16.66
C TYR A 64 0.61 -17.10 15.30
N SER A 65 -0.10 -18.14 14.84
CA SER A 65 -0.76 -18.13 13.54
C SER A 65 -1.78 -16.99 13.38
N LEU A 66 -2.57 -16.68 14.43
CA LEU A 66 -3.53 -15.58 14.38
C LEU A 66 -2.83 -14.21 14.32
N ARG A 67 -1.74 -14.04 15.07
CA ARG A 67 -0.95 -12.80 15.02
C ARG A 67 -0.32 -12.61 13.64
N MET A 68 0.22 -13.68 13.05
CA MET A 68 0.76 -13.65 11.69
C MET A 68 -0.30 -13.37 10.62
N GLN A 69 -1.50 -13.94 10.73
CA GLN A 69 -2.60 -13.62 9.82
C GLN A 69 -2.99 -12.13 9.88
N ASN A 70 -3.04 -11.53 11.07
CA ASN A 70 -3.24 -10.09 11.21
C ASN A 70 -2.08 -9.29 10.59
N ALA A 71 -0.84 -9.74 10.77
CA ALA A 71 0.34 -9.11 10.16
C ALA A 71 0.26 -9.10 8.62
N VAL A 72 -0.22 -10.16 7.99
CA VAL A 72 -0.46 -10.19 6.53
C VAL A 72 -1.49 -9.14 6.12
N LEU A 73 -2.61 -9.06 6.83
CA LEU A 73 -3.66 -8.07 6.54
C LEU A 73 -3.17 -6.63 6.72
N ILE A 74 -2.30 -6.39 7.71
CA ILE A 74 -1.62 -5.11 7.92
C ILE A 74 -0.75 -4.76 6.71
N LYS A 75 0.11 -5.69 6.25
CA LYS A 75 1.00 -5.47 5.11
C LYS A 75 0.20 -5.14 3.84
N LEU A 76 -0.87 -5.88 3.58
CA LEU A 76 -1.75 -5.63 2.43
C LEU A 76 -2.41 -4.25 2.52
N ALA A 77 -2.99 -3.91 3.68
CA ALA A 77 -3.62 -2.61 3.89
C ALA A 77 -2.65 -1.44 3.72
N ALA A 78 -1.41 -1.57 4.21
CA ALA A 78 -0.38 -0.54 4.04
C ALA A 78 0.00 -0.35 2.57
N GLN A 79 0.11 -1.43 1.79
CA GLN A 79 0.37 -1.39 0.36
C GLN A 79 -0.79 -0.74 -0.41
N ASP A 80 -2.02 -1.16 -0.15
CA ASP A 80 -3.22 -0.62 -0.81
C ASP A 80 -3.42 0.87 -0.49
N MET A 81 -3.12 1.28 0.75
CA MET A 81 -3.12 2.69 1.16
C MET A 81 -2.06 3.50 0.41
N PHE A 82 -0.81 3.02 0.35
CA PHE A 82 0.27 3.71 -0.36
C PHE A 82 -0.01 3.81 -1.87
N ASN A 83 -0.55 2.75 -2.47
CA ASN A 83 -0.95 2.74 -3.87
C ASN A 83 -2.05 3.77 -4.14
N ALA A 84 -3.04 3.89 -3.25
CA ALA A 84 -4.09 4.90 -3.38
C ALA A 84 -3.53 6.34 -3.35
N VAL A 85 -2.57 6.63 -2.46
CA VAL A 85 -1.89 7.94 -2.38
C VAL A 85 -1.06 8.21 -3.64
N SER A 86 -0.31 7.21 -4.10
CA SER A 86 0.50 7.30 -5.31
C SER A 86 -0.37 7.54 -6.54
N PHE A 87 -1.47 6.80 -6.67
CA PHE A 87 -2.44 6.98 -7.74
C PHE A 87 -3.03 8.39 -7.72
N ALA A 88 -3.46 8.90 -6.55
CA ALA A 88 -3.99 10.26 -6.42
C ALA A 88 -3.03 11.33 -6.94
N SER A 89 -1.72 11.15 -6.72
CA SER A 89 -0.70 12.04 -7.26
C SER A 89 -0.51 11.88 -8.77
N MET A 90 -0.50 10.64 -9.30
CA MET A 90 -0.36 10.38 -10.74
C MET A 90 -1.46 11.04 -11.57
N VAL A 91 -2.69 11.10 -11.05
CA VAL A 91 -3.81 11.76 -11.72
C VAL A 91 -3.93 13.26 -11.38
N ASN A 92 -2.91 13.86 -10.77
CA ASN A 92 -2.84 15.27 -10.35
C ASN A 92 -4.00 15.71 -9.44
N ILE A 93 -4.50 14.80 -8.61
CA ILE A 93 -5.55 15.07 -7.65
C ILE A 93 -4.97 15.46 -6.28
N ASN A 94 -3.72 15.08 -6.01
CA ASN A 94 -3.02 15.38 -4.76
C ASN A 94 -1.68 16.09 -5.00
N GLU A 95 -1.14 16.76 -3.98
CA GLU A 95 0.19 17.38 -4.05
C GLU A 95 1.29 16.30 -4.05
N GLU A 96 2.34 16.48 -4.87
CA GLU A 96 3.46 15.53 -5.00
C GLU A 96 4.18 15.30 -3.65
N ASP A 97 4.25 16.33 -2.80
CA ASP A 97 4.88 16.28 -1.48
C ASP A 97 4.26 15.21 -0.56
N TYR A 98 2.97 14.89 -0.74
CA TYR A 98 2.30 13.86 0.06
C TYR A 98 2.78 12.44 -0.26
N VAL A 99 3.18 12.16 -1.50
CA VAL A 99 3.69 10.83 -1.86
C VAL A 99 5.02 10.58 -1.17
N GLN A 100 5.91 11.57 -1.19
CA GLN A 100 7.21 11.48 -0.54
C GLN A 100 7.07 11.36 0.98
N LEU A 101 6.21 12.20 1.59
CA LEU A 101 5.94 12.13 3.01
C LEU A 101 5.32 10.78 3.43
N MET A 102 4.38 10.26 2.63
CA MET A 102 3.78 8.94 2.88
C MET A 102 4.82 7.82 2.77
N ARG A 103 5.72 7.88 1.79
CA ARG A 103 6.81 6.91 1.63
C ARG A 103 7.68 6.85 2.88
N GLU A 104 8.11 8.00 3.38
CA GLU A 104 8.92 8.10 4.60
C GLU A 104 8.18 7.51 5.82
N LYS A 105 6.90 7.81 5.97
CA LYS A 105 6.09 7.28 7.07
C LYS A 105 5.84 5.77 6.98
N VAL A 106 5.64 5.25 5.77
CA VAL A 106 5.52 3.80 5.54
C VAL A 106 6.84 3.10 5.86
N ASP A 107 7.99 3.71 5.54
CA ASP A 107 9.30 3.16 5.89
C ASP A 107 9.55 3.14 7.40
N GLU A 108 9.23 4.22 8.11
CA GLU A 108 9.28 4.26 9.58
C GLU A 108 8.37 3.19 10.20
N PHE A 109 7.14 3.05 9.69
CA PHE A 109 6.21 2.02 10.14
C PHE A 109 6.74 0.61 9.87
N ARG A 110 7.34 0.38 8.69
CA ARG A 110 7.87 -0.92 8.28
C ARG A 110 8.93 -1.44 9.25
N LEU A 111 9.82 -0.57 9.73
CA LEU A 111 10.87 -0.95 10.68
C LEU A 111 10.25 -1.46 12.00
N GLU A 112 9.33 -0.68 12.58
CA GLU A 112 8.64 -1.08 13.82
C GLU A 112 7.74 -2.30 13.63
N PHE A 113 7.13 -2.45 12.45
CA PHE A 113 6.33 -3.60 12.08
C PHE A 113 7.16 -4.88 12.02
N ILE A 114 8.35 -4.84 11.39
CA ILE A 114 9.26 -5.98 11.30
C ILE A 114 9.73 -6.41 12.69
N ASP A 115 10.12 -5.46 13.54
CA ASP A 115 10.56 -5.78 14.90
C ASP A 115 9.42 -6.34 15.74
N TRP A 116 8.20 -5.85 15.55
CA TRP A 116 7.01 -6.38 16.20
C TRP A 116 6.71 -7.84 15.82
N ILE A 117 6.71 -8.18 14.52
CA ILE A 117 6.45 -9.57 14.07
C ILE A 117 7.55 -10.54 14.53
N ARG A 118 8.81 -10.08 14.60
CA ARG A 118 9.94 -10.89 15.09
C ARG A 118 9.79 -11.25 16.57
N GLY A 119 9.03 -10.47 17.33
CA GLY A 119 8.70 -10.73 18.72
C GLY A 119 7.62 -11.80 18.94
N PHE A 120 7.04 -12.40 17.89
CA PHE A 120 5.97 -13.38 18.07
C PHE A 120 6.51 -14.75 18.53
N ASP A 121 5.89 -15.31 19.57
CA ASP A 121 6.26 -16.62 20.11
C ASP A 121 5.73 -17.76 19.22
N LYS A 122 6.60 -18.32 18.38
CA LYS A 122 6.30 -19.47 17.49
C LYS A 122 5.91 -20.74 18.24
N SER A 123 6.24 -20.85 19.53
CA SER A 123 5.95 -22.05 20.34
C SER A 123 4.54 -22.06 20.90
N TYR A 124 3.89 -20.90 20.99
CA TYR A 124 2.53 -20.75 21.49
C TYR A 124 1.52 -20.69 20.34
N ASP A 125 1.05 -21.86 19.92
CA ASP A 125 0.07 -21.98 18.85
C ASP A 125 -0.83 -23.22 19.00
N ILE A 126 -1.90 -23.29 18.20
CA ILE A 126 -2.81 -24.45 18.12
C ILE A 126 -2.51 -25.24 16.84
N PRO A 127 -2.54 -26.59 16.87
CA PRO A 127 -2.44 -27.39 15.67
C PRO A 127 -3.52 -27.02 14.65
N ASP A 128 -3.10 -26.61 13.46
CA ASP A 128 -3.97 -26.25 12.34
C ASP A 128 -3.56 -27.05 11.10
N ASN A 129 -4.52 -27.81 10.56
CA ASN A 129 -4.32 -28.69 9.41
C ASN A 129 -4.48 -27.95 8.06
N TRP A 130 -4.82 -26.67 8.10
CA TRP A 130 -4.95 -25.78 6.93
C TRP A 130 -4.10 -24.50 7.08
N ALA A 131 -3.20 -24.44 8.07
CA ALA A 131 -2.40 -23.23 8.28
C ALA A 131 -1.47 -22.95 7.09
N ILE A 132 -1.49 -21.69 6.64
CA ILE A 132 -0.43 -21.12 5.80
C ILE A 132 0.79 -20.94 6.71
N ARG A 133 1.85 -21.70 6.46
CA ARG A 133 3.09 -21.60 7.24
C ARG A 133 3.89 -20.40 6.77
N PHE A 134 3.97 -19.39 7.62
CA PHE A 134 4.91 -18.30 7.48
C PHE A 134 6.25 -18.76 8.06
N ASP A 135 7.15 -19.27 7.22
CA ASP A 135 8.53 -19.47 7.63
C ASP A 135 9.17 -18.09 7.76
N THR A 136 9.14 -17.55 8.97
CA THR A 136 9.91 -16.34 9.29
C THR A 136 11.37 -16.75 9.30
N SER A 137 12.00 -16.63 8.13
CA SER A 137 13.39 -16.98 7.85
C SER A 137 14.31 -16.43 8.94
N THR A 138 15.33 -17.20 9.34
CA THR A 138 16.35 -16.70 10.27
C THR A 138 17.14 -15.55 9.61
N PRO A 139 17.87 -14.72 10.38
CA PRO A 139 18.80 -13.74 9.79
C PRO A 139 19.79 -14.34 8.78
N GLU A 140 20.09 -15.65 8.88
CA GLU A 140 20.91 -16.36 7.88
C GLU A 140 20.14 -16.71 6.60
N GLN A 141 18.85 -16.99 6.71
CA GLN A 141 17.97 -17.20 5.55
C GLN A 141 17.64 -15.89 4.86
N GLU A 142 17.42 -14.77 5.59
CA GLU A 142 17.29 -13.43 5.00
C GLU A 142 18.53 -13.06 4.17
N LYS A 143 19.73 -13.34 4.69
CA LYS A 143 21.00 -13.15 3.96
C LYS A 143 21.13 -14.08 2.76
N LEU A 144 20.57 -15.28 2.83
CA LEU A 144 20.57 -16.24 1.73
C LEU A 144 19.57 -15.83 0.64
N GLU A 145 18.40 -15.31 1.03
CA GLU A 145 17.38 -14.75 0.13
C GLU A 145 17.91 -13.51 -0.60
N GLU A 146 18.63 -12.62 0.10
CA GLU A 146 19.32 -11.47 -0.52
C GLU A 146 20.41 -11.91 -1.52
N LEU A 147 21.08 -13.05 -1.24
CA LEU A 147 22.04 -13.66 -2.17
C LEU A 147 21.38 -14.44 -3.32
N MET A 148 20.09 -14.74 -3.23
CA MET A 148 19.33 -15.55 -4.19
C MET A 148 18.34 -14.72 -5.02
N PHE A 149 18.01 -13.51 -4.59
CA PHE A 149 17.21 -12.56 -5.34
C PHE A 149 18.08 -11.93 -6.43
N ASP A 150 17.86 -12.36 -7.66
CA ASP A 150 18.51 -11.84 -8.85
C ASP A 150 17.71 -10.64 -9.36
N GLU A 151 18.12 -9.44 -8.94
CA GLU A 151 17.47 -8.18 -9.28
C GLU A 151 17.51 -7.90 -10.79
N GLU A 152 18.63 -8.21 -11.44
CA GLU A 152 18.81 -8.02 -12.89
C GLU A 152 17.82 -8.90 -13.67
N ARG A 153 17.72 -10.19 -13.33
CA ARG A 153 16.75 -11.09 -13.94
C ARG A 153 15.30 -10.70 -13.67
N PHE A 154 15.01 -10.15 -12.49
CA PHE A 154 13.66 -9.71 -12.15
C PHE A 154 13.22 -8.54 -13.04
N PHE A 155 14.11 -7.58 -13.32
CA PHE A 155 13.79 -6.44 -14.18
C PHE A 155 13.84 -6.78 -15.68
N GLU A 156 14.68 -7.72 -16.11
CA GLU A 156 14.66 -8.25 -17.49
C GLU A 156 13.28 -8.81 -17.87
N ASP A 157 12.58 -9.51 -16.95
CA ASP A 157 11.22 -10.03 -17.17
C ASP A 157 10.16 -8.92 -17.40
N PHE A 158 10.45 -7.65 -17.05
CA PHE A 158 9.56 -6.51 -17.29
C PHE A 158 9.95 -5.68 -18.51
N GLU A 159 11.21 -5.72 -18.95
CA GLU A 159 11.68 -4.98 -20.13
C GLU A 159 11.24 -5.66 -21.45
N ASP A 160 11.03 -6.99 -21.43
CA ASP A 160 10.59 -7.76 -22.61
C ASP A 160 9.09 -7.56 -22.99
N GLU A 161 8.28 -6.88 -22.16
CA GLU A 161 6.88 -6.55 -22.49
C GLU A 161 6.71 -5.17 -23.18
N GLU A 162 7.78 -4.37 -23.33
CA GLU A 162 7.73 -3.07 -24.04
C GLU A 162 7.99 -3.14 -25.55
N GLU A 163 8.15 -4.32 -26.16
CA GLU A 163 8.24 -4.48 -27.63
C GLU A 163 6.89 -4.83 -28.30
N GLY A 164 5.79 -4.22 -27.85
CA GLY A 164 4.44 -4.52 -28.35
C GLY A 164 3.56 -3.34 -28.79
N PHE A 165 3.95 -2.10 -28.52
CA PHE A 165 3.21 -0.91 -28.96
C PHE A 165 3.99 -0.19 -30.06
N ASN A 166 3.92 -0.72 -31.29
CA ASN A 166 4.31 0.06 -32.47
C ASN A 166 3.35 1.24 -32.61
N GLU A 167 3.88 2.44 -32.41
CA GLU A 167 3.30 3.76 -32.70
C GLU A 167 3.21 4.00 -34.23
N ASP A 168 2.72 3.04 -35.02
CA ASP A 168 2.62 3.13 -36.49
C ASP A 168 1.24 2.68 -37.02
N GLY A 169 0.18 2.90 -36.21
CA GLY A 169 -1.19 2.50 -36.55
C GLY A 169 -2.23 3.61 -36.49
N PHE A 170 -1.83 4.87 -36.34
CA PHE A 170 -2.75 6.01 -36.37
C PHE A 170 -2.49 6.85 -37.63
N GLU A 171 -2.94 6.36 -38.79
CA GLU A 171 -3.27 7.27 -39.89
C GLU A 171 -4.49 8.06 -39.43
N GLY A 172 -4.23 9.27 -38.92
CA GLY A 172 -5.25 10.30 -38.77
C GLY A 172 -5.74 10.70 -40.15
N ASP A 173 -7.03 10.56 -40.37
CA ASP A 173 -7.75 11.19 -41.48
C ASP A 173 -8.51 12.38 -40.89
N ASP A 174 -7.76 13.47 -40.72
CA ASP A 174 -8.18 14.86 -40.53
C ASP A 174 -7.18 15.62 -41.44
N ASP A 175 -7.52 16.39 -42.47
CA ASP A 175 -8.54 17.43 -42.59
C ASP A 175 -8.81 17.72 -44.08
N GLU A 176 -9.97 18.30 -44.40
CA GLU A 176 -10.02 19.55 -45.18
C GLU A 176 -11.46 20.11 -45.16
N GLU A 177 -11.70 21.04 -44.23
CA GLU A 177 -12.69 22.11 -44.44
C GLU A 177 -12.14 23.06 -45.52
N ASP A 178 -12.93 23.33 -46.56
CA ASP A 178 -12.83 24.59 -47.31
C ASP A 178 -14.25 25.03 -47.72
N ASP A 179 -14.74 26.04 -47.00
CA ASP A 179 -15.78 26.96 -47.45
C ASP A 179 -15.27 27.72 -48.68
N ASP A 180 -15.97 27.63 -49.82
CA ASP A 180 -15.88 28.66 -50.85
C ASP A 180 -17.25 28.87 -51.53
N GLU A 181 -17.70 30.12 -51.46
CA GLU A 181 -18.93 30.66 -52.03
C GLU A 181 -19.01 30.54 -53.57
N ASP A 182 -20.24 30.42 -54.07
CA ASP A 182 -20.74 31.04 -55.32
C ASP A 182 -20.10 30.68 -56.69
N LYS A 183 -20.82 29.89 -57.52
CA LYS A 183 -21.47 30.33 -58.78
C LYS A 183 -21.87 29.21 -59.76
N LEU A 184 -23.05 29.42 -60.36
CA LEU A 184 -23.50 29.02 -61.72
C LEU A 184 -23.92 27.56 -61.96
N LYS A 185 -25.23 27.33 -61.89
CA LYS A 185 -26.07 27.07 -63.09
C LYS A 185 -27.55 27.33 -62.81
#